data_AF-A0A235J1L8-F1
#
_entry.id   AF-A0A235J1L8-F1
#
_cell.length_a   1.000
_cell.length_b   1.000
_cell.length_c   1.000
_cell.angle_alpha   90.00
_cell.angle_beta   90.00
_cell.angle_gamma   90.00
#
_symmetry.space_group_name_H-M   'P 1'
#
loop_
_entity.id
_entity.type
_entity.pdbx_description
1 polymer ?
#
loop_
_entity_poly.entity_id
_entity_poly.type
_entity_poly.pdbx_seq_one_letter_code
_entity_poly.pdbx_strand_id
1 'polypeptide(L)' 'MFHDFSELVLQEDEASAWAANGVNCKLLLAQGGSWQKGKIRIRFEFIPDKPTSTKPVILTNSTSPLDDLRSHLEV' A
#
# COMPACT_ATOMS: atom_id res chain seq x y z
N MET A 1 -6.07 -16.90 0.42
CA MET A 1 -6.04 -16.93 -1.05
C MET A 1 -5.67 -15.52 -1.48
N PHE A 2 -4.36 -15.25 -1.60
CA PHE A 2 -3.90 -13.98 -2.15
C PHE A 2 -4.28 -14.02 -3.62
N HIS A 3 -5.20 -13.15 -4.04
CA HIS A 3 -5.55 -13.02 -5.43
C HIS A 3 -4.30 -12.53 -6.16
N ASP A 4 -3.80 -13.40 -7.03
CA ASP A 4 -2.70 -13.14 -7.93
C ASP A 4 -3.07 -11.93 -8.78
N PHE A 5 -2.34 -10.82 -8.56
CA PHE A 5 -2.55 -9.53 -9.23
C PHE A 5 -1.88 -9.51 -10.60
N SER A 6 -1.68 -10.69 -11.22
CA SER A 6 -0.97 -10.90 -12.48
C SER A 6 -1.82 -10.66 -13.72
N GLU A 7 -3.14 -10.47 -13.57
CA GLU A 7 -4.08 -10.35 -14.70
C GLU A 7 -4.29 -8.92 -15.20
N LEU A 8 -3.47 -7.96 -14.77
CA LEU A 8 -3.47 -6.59 -15.29
C LEU A 8 -2.25 -6.34 -16.19
N VAL A 9 -2.19 -7.07 -17.31
CA VAL A 9 -1.29 -6.74 -18.42
C VAL A 9 -1.87 -5.52 -19.16
N LEU A 10 -1.80 -4.36 -18.51
CA LEU A 10 -2.04 -3.07 -19.13
C LEU A 10 -0.71 -2.56 -19.66
N GLN A 11 -0.45 -2.72 -20.96
CA GLN A 11 0.52 -1.93 -21.75
C GLN A 11 1.70 -1.41 -20.89
N GLU A 12 2.51 -2.34 -20.36
CA GLU A 12 3.29 -2.15 -19.11
C GLU A 12 4.23 -0.94 -19.11
N ASP A 13 4.66 -0.48 -20.28
CA ASP A 13 5.63 0.61 -20.40
C ASP A 13 5.07 2.00 -20.07
N GLU A 14 3.86 2.33 -20.53
CA GLU A 14 3.35 3.70 -20.39
C GLU A 14 2.80 3.94 -19.00
N ALA A 15 2.01 3.00 -18.46
CA ALA A 15 1.44 3.12 -17.11
C ALA A 15 2.54 3.17 -16.03
N SER A 16 3.60 2.39 -16.20
CA SER A 16 4.76 2.38 -15.30
C SER A 16 5.49 3.74 -15.27
N ALA A 17 5.58 4.43 -16.40
CA ALA A 17 6.23 5.73 -16.47
C ALA A 17 5.55 6.79 -15.59
N TRP A 18 4.21 6.77 -15.49
CA TRP A 18 3.45 7.70 -14.64
C TRP A 18 3.74 7.52 -13.14
N ALA A 19 3.92 6.27 -12.70
CA ALA A 19 4.14 5.93 -11.30
C ALA A 19 5.61 6.04 -10.87
N ALA A 20 6.56 5.74 -11.76
CA ALA A 20 7.98 5.76 -11.44
C ALA A 20 8.59 7.17 -11.59
N ASN A 21 8.87 7.57 -12.83
CA ASN A 21 9.67 8.77 -13.12
C ASN A 21 8.83 9.97 -13.56
N GLY A 22 7.55 9.77 -13.84
CA GLY A 22 6.62 10.73 -14.43
C GLY A 22 6.76 10.84 -15.96
N VAL A 23 5.71 11.35 -16.61
CA VAL A 23 5.63 11.51 -18.07
C VAL A 23 5.83 12.97 -18.45
N ASN A 24 6.71 13.22 -19.43
CA ASN A 24 6.96 14.55 -19.95
C ASN A 24 5.72 15.07 -20.69
N CYS A 25 5.31 16.30 -20.41
CA CYS A 25 4.11 16.88 -21.00
C CYS A 25 4.24 18.41 -21.12
N LYS A 26 3.22 19.03 -21.72
CA LYS A 26 2.99 20.46 -21.62
C LYS A 26 1.67 20.69 -20.90
N LEU A 27 1.66 21.61 -19.94
CA LEU A 27 0.47 22.03 -19.22
C LEU A 27 -0.03 23.35 -19.79
N LEU A 28 -1.33 23.42 -20.09
CA LEU A 28 -2.00 24.67 -20.45
C LEU A 28 -2.68 25.23 -19.20
N LEU A 29 -2.39 26.48 -18.85
CA LEU A 29 -2.99 27.14 -17.70
C LEU A 29 -4.41 27.60 -18.02
N ALA A 30 -5.37 27.25 -17.15
CA ALA A 30 -6.79 27.55 -17.35
C ALA A 30 -7.11 29.07 -17.39
N GLN A 31 -6.28 29.89 -16.76
CA GLN A 31 -6.45 31.34 -16.66
C GLN A 31 -5.96 32.10 -17.91
N GLY A 32 -5.64 31.37 -18.98
CA GLY A 32 -4.92 31.91 -20.13
C GLY A 32 -3.41 31.89 -19.88
N GLY A 33 -2.65 31.64 -20.94
CA GLY A 33 -1.19 31.50 -20.87
C GLY A 33 -0.63 30.67 -22.02
N SER A 34 0.69 30.48 -22.03
CA SER A 34 1.36 29.60 -22.97
C SER A 34 1.46 28.16 -22.42
N TRP A 35 1.76 27.21 -23.31
CA TRP A 35 2.08 25.84 -22.92
C TRP A 35 3.37 25.80 -22.11
N GLN A 36 3.28 25.35 -20.86
CA GLN A 36 4.44 25.16 -19.99
C GLN A 36 4.95 23.73 -20.10
N LYS A 37 6.21 23.54 -20.52
CA LYS A 37 6.86 22.22 -20.50
C LYS A 37 7.11 21.77 -19.06
N GLY A 38 6.87 20.51 -18.79
CA GLY A 38 7.09 19.92 -17.48
C GLY A 38 6.90 18.41 -17.49
N LYS A 39 6.65 17.86 -16.30
CA LYS A 39 6.46 16.44 -16.09
C LYS A 39 5.34 16.20 -15.07
N ILE A 40 4.44 15.28 -15.34
CA ILE A 40 3.41 14.83 -14.38
C ILE A 40 3.84 13.49 -13.79
N ARG A 41 3.76 13.35 -12.47
CA ARG A 41 4.03 12.10 -11.75
C ARG A 41 2.92 11.84 -10.75
N ILE A 42 2.44 10.61 -10.72
CA ILE A 42 1.40 10.15 -9.78
C ILE A 42 2.09 9.32 -8.69
N ARG A 43 1.74 9.57 -7.42
CA ARG A 43 2.27 8.83 -6.26
C ARG A 43 1.11 8.35 -5.41
N PHE A 44 1.17 7.07 -5.03
CA PHE A 44 0.27 6.48 -4.06
C PHE A 44 1.07 6.14 -2.81
N GLU A 45 0.45 6.32 -1.66
CA GLU A 45 1.00 5.92 -0.38
C GLU A 45 -0.04 5.12 0.40
N PHE A 46 0.42 4.08 1.08
CA PHE A 46 -0.40 3.36 2.04
C PHE A 46 -0.32 4.09 3.38
N ILE A 47 -1.46 4.61 3.84
CA ILE A 47 -1.59 5.18 5.18
C ILE A 47 -2.36 4.15 6.02
N PRO A 48 -1.69 3.42 6.92
CA PRO A 48 -2.40 2.52 7.81
C PRO A 48 -3.30 3.33 8.75
N ASP A 49 -4.51 2.82 8.99
CA ASP A 49 -5.32 3.35 10.07
C ASP A 49 -4.55 3.22 11.40
N LYS A 50 -4.72 4.22 12.27
CA LYS A 50 -4.25 4.08 13.65
C LYS A 50 -4.90 2.82 14.22
N PRO A 51 -4.15 1.90 14.85
CA PRO A 51 -4.76 0.74 15.47
C PRO A 51 -5.80 1.27 16.46
N THR A 52 -7.08 1.06 16.17
CA THR A 52 -8.14 1.20 17.15
C THR A 52 -7.70 0.30 18.28
N SER A 53 -7.44 0.85 19.47
CA SER A 53 -7.05 0.06 20.62
C SER A 53 -8.16 -0.95 20.87
N THR A 54 -8.02 -2.16 20.32
CA THR A 54 -8.69 -3.33 20.82
C THR A 54 -8.11 -3.45 22.21
N LYS A 55 -8.79 -2.86 23.19
CA LYS A 55 -8.54 -3.12 24.61
C LYS A 55 -8.26 -4.62 24.68
N PRO A 56 -7.15 -5.06 25.28
CA PRO A 56 -6.95 -6.49 25.46
C PRO A 56 -8.21 -6.99 26.15
N VAL A 57 -9.03 -7.74 25.42
CA VAL A 57 -10.03 -8.59 26.04
C VAL A 57 -9.14 -9.58 26.74
N ILE A 58 -8.86 -9.30 28.01
CA ILE A 58 -8.38 -10.29 28.95
C ILE A 58 -9.53 -11.27 29.01
N LEU A 59 -9.56 -12.20 28.05
CA LEU A 59 -10.24 -13.47 28.17
C LEU A 59 -9.52 -14.16 29.32
N THR A 60 -10.01 -13.89 30.52
CA THR A 60 -9.73 -14.75 31.66
C THR A 60 -10.12 -16.15 31.23
N ASN A 61 -9.09 -16.97 31.00
CA ASN A 61 -9.13 -18.41 30.72
C ASN A 61 -9.34 -18.86 29.26
N SER A 62 -8.58 -18.31 28.31
CA SER A 62 -8.27 -19.07 27.09
C SER A 62 -6.82 -19.55 27.15
N THR A 63 -6.63 -20.80 27.55
CA THR A 63 -5.38 -21.56 27.37
C THR A 63 -4.84 -21.27 25.99
N SER A 64 -3.61 -20.78 25.88
CA SER A 64 -3.04 -20.48 24.57
C SER A 64 -2.86 -21.80 23.81
N PRO A 65 -3.21 -21.89 22.51
CA PRO A 65 -2.94 -23.11 21.73
C PRO A 65 -1.45 -23.46 21.62
N LEU A 66 -0.56 -22.60 22.12
CA LEU A 66 0.88 -22.82 22.19
C LEU A 66 1.38 -23.05 23.63
N ASP A 67 0.52 -23.08 24.64
CA ASP A 67 0.93 -23.36 26.03
C ASP A 67 1.44 -24.80 26.20
N ASP A 68 0.85 -25.76 25.49
CA ASP A 68 1.28 -27.17 25.51
C ASP A 68 2.72 -27.39 25.01
N LEU A 69 3.25 -26.47 24.19
CA LEU A 69 4.64 -26.52 23.75
C LEU A 69 5.59 -25.92 24.77
N ARG A 70 5.12 -24.95 25.56
CA ARG A 70 5.92 -24.27 26.59
C ARG A 70 6.11 -25.12 27.82
N SER A 71 5.12 -25.95 28.17
CA SER A 71 5.21 -26.90 29.29
C SER A 71 6.28 -27.98 29.10
N HIS A 72 6.69 -28.27 27.86
CA HIS A 72 7.73 -29.26 27.55
C HIS A 72 9.15 -28.66 27.46
N LEU A 73 9.30 -27.35 27.65
CA LEU A 73 10.59 -26.66 27.71
C LEU A 73 10.98 -26.40 29.18
N GLU A 74 11.01 -27.44 30.00
CA GLU A 74 11.65 -27.37 31.32
C GLU A 74 13.18 -27.55 31.12
N VAL A 75 13.96 -26.54 31.50
CA VAL A 75 15.41 -26.60 31.76
C VAL A 75 15.62 -26.73 33.27
#